data_AF-A0A8I1NKF6-F1
#
_entry.id   AF-A0A8I1NKF6-F1
#
_cell.length_a   1.000
_cell.length_b   1.000
_cell.length_c   1.000
_cell.angle_alpha   90.00
_cell.angle_beta   90.00
_cell.angle_gamma   90.00
#
_symmetry.space_group_name_H-M   'P 1'
#
loop_
_entity.id
_entity.type
_entity.pdbx_description
1 polymer ?
#
loop_
_entity_poly.entity_id
_entity_poly.type
_entity_poly.pdbx_seq_one_letter_code
_entity_poly.pdbx_strand_id
1 'polypeptide(L)'
;MIELEIQALSERREGLLMEVGRLVLAAGFSLQRQRLVQDPHGILLTMVVRGPPRKKRALAAALDAHERIISFELEPVTEGEERAHFAASRAPSAYVPPVLPVAPPAPEAAPPTAPTRPAAATAPAVPAFDEVAPVRLVTPTAAPAPPPAVAARPTPEPDLEFILPPPAPAPVAPAPAVVAEAPFVELVPLEPDQAAIDKLLAKLATEYPQIMPRLQQLDRAVAEAAREPTLALAGRRTGAWLAQREPTAGGRLDLEQAIAQRGVPALRALVEVEQDGSQLHIRHSPLCGEPGHSGCIFFSGFLEGLLAPVLDRRELSIFAVCCRSYGADDCVLALPD
;
A
#
# COMPACT_ATOMS: atom_id res chain seq x y z
N MET A 1 -24.25 -30.45 -10.58
CA MET A 1 -23.77 -29.11 -11.01
C MET A 1 -22.84 -28.62 -9.93
N ILE A 2 -21.86 -27.79 -10.27
CA ILE A 2 -21.03 -27.06 -9.30
C ILE A 2 -21.24 -25.57 -9.48
N GLU A 3 -20.96 -24.81 -8.43
CA GLU A 3 -20.88 -23.35 -8.46
C GLU A 3 -19.42 -22.93 -8.26
N LEU A 4 -18.97 -22.01 -9.10
CA LEU A 4 -17.62 -21.49 -9.11
C LEU A 4 -17.69 -19.97 -9.00
N GLU A 5 -16.82 -19.38 -8.18
CA GLU A 5 -16.51 -17.97 -8.21
C GLU A 5 -15.29 -17.75 -9.11
N ILE A 6 -15.46 -16.88 -10.10
CA ILE A 6 -14.40 -16.30 -10.92
C ILE A 6 -14.09 -14.95 -10.30
N GLN A 7 -12.82 -14.70 -9.98
CA GLN A 7 -12.31 -13.38 -9.66
C GLN A 7 -11.25 -13.04 -10.72
N ALA A 8 -11.34 -11.90 -11.40
CA ALA A 8 -10.45 -11.56 -12.49
C ALA A 8 -10.08 -10.06 -12.48
N LEU A 9 -8.79 -9.77 -12.71
CA LEU A 9 -8.26 -8.43 -12.89
C LEU A 9 -8.11 -8.11 -14.38
N SER A 10 -8.50 -6.90 -14.78
CA SER A 10 -8.31 -6.35 -16.13
C SER A 10 -7.84 -4.90 -16.08
N GLU A 11 -7.08 -4.47 -17.08
CA GLU A 11 -6.74 -3.04 -17.28
C GLU A 11 -8.01 -2.20 -17.56
N ARG A 12 -8.98 -2.75 -18.30
CA ARG A 12 -10.07 -1.96 -18.89
C ARG A 12 -11.46 -2.51 -18.59
N ARG A 13 -12.40 -1.59 -18.44
CA ARG A 13 -13.80 -1.87 -18.15
C ARG A 13 -14.62 -2.18 -19.40
N GLU A 14 -14.27 -1.58 -20.54
CA GLU A 14 -15.06 -1.74 -21.77
C GLU A 14 -15.07 -3.21 -22.24
N GLY A 15 -16.26 -3.71 -22.59
CA GLY A 15 -16.48 -5.04 -23.14
C GLY A 15 -16.21 -6.24 -22.21
N LEU A 16 -15.38 -6.09 -21.16
CA LEU A 16 -14.90 -7.17 -20.29
C LEU A 16 -16.02 -8.11 -19.81
N LEU A 17 -17.07 -7.55 -19.21
CA LEU A 17 -18.23 -8.29 -18.70
C LEU A 17 -18.93 -9.10 -19.81
N MET A 18 -19.04 -8.55 -21.01
CA MET A 18 -19.69 -9.20 -22.16
C MET A 18 -18.82 -10.31 -22.76
N GLU A 19 -17.51 -10.12 -22.79
CA GLU A 19 -16.56 -11.08 -23.35
C GLU A 19 -16.33 -12.26 -22.40
N VAL A 20 -16.06 -12.00 -21.12
CA VAL A 20 -15.98 -13.04 -20.08
C VAL A 20 -17.32 -13.75 -19.92
N GLY A 21 -18.45 -13.04 -19.97
CA GLY A 21 -19.79 -13.64 -19.99
C GLY A 21 -20.02 -14.59 -21.18
N ARG A 22 -19.49 -14.27 -22.38
CA ARG A 22 -19.53 -15.18 -23.53
C ARG A 22 -18.66 -16.43 -23.32
N LEU A 23 -17.47 -16.29 -22.73
CA LEU A 23 -16.60 -17.43 -22.40
C LEU A 23 -17.27 -18.39 -21.42
N VAL A 24 -17.90 -17.85 -20.36
CA VAL A 24 -18.70 -18.61 -19.38
C VAL A 24 -19.82 -19.39 -20.05
N LEU A 25 -20.59 -18.75 -20.93
CA LEU A 25 -21.70 -19.37 -21.67
C LEU A 25 -21.21 -20.42 -22.67
N ALA A 26 -20.13 -20.17 -23.41
CA ALA A 26 -19.52 -21.12 -24.33
C ALA A 26 -18.95 -22.36 -23.60
N ALA A 27 -18.38 -22.15 -22.42
CA ALA A 27 -18.00 -23.22 -21.49
C ALA A 27 -19.23 -23.95 -20.90
N GLY A 28 -20.46 -23.53 -21.17
CA GLY A 28 -21.69 -24.20 -20.72
C GLY A 28 -22.00 -24.00 -19.23
N PHE A 29 -21.57 -22.87 -18.66
CA PHE A 29 -21.97 -22.41 -17.33
C PHE A 29 -23.04 -21.32 -17.46
N SER A 30 -23.95 -21.22 -16.49
CA SER A 30 -24.90 -20.13 -16.37
C SER A 30 -24.47 -19.13 -15.29
N LEU A 31 -24.50 -17.84 -15.61
CA LEU A 31 -24.21 -16.77 -14.66
C LEU A 31 -25.30 -16.69 -13.58
N GLN A 32 -24.90 -16.59 -12.31
CA GLN A 32 -25.81 -16.43 -11.16
C GLN A 32 -25.76 -15.00 -10.61
N ARG A 33 -24.56 -14.50 -10.29
CA ARG A 33 -24.30 -13.11 -9.86
C ARG A 33 -23.02 -12.59 -10.49
N GLN A 34 -22.93 -11.28 -10.67
CA GLN A 34 -21.72 -10.59 -11.12
C GLN A 34 -21.56 -9.26 -10.37
N ARG A 35 -20.31 -8.85 -10.15
CA ARG A 35 -19.91 -7.56 -9.60
C ARG A 35 -18.72 -7.04 -10.39
N LEU A 36 -18.70 -5.75 -10.64
CA LEU A 36 -17.57 -5.04 -11.24
C LEU A 36 -17.18 -3.88 -10.32
N VAL A 37 -15.90 -3.76 -9.99
CA VAL A 37 -15.36 -2.72 -9.11
C VAL A 37 -14.13 -2.10 -9.79
N GLN A 38 -13.95 -0.79 -9.60
CA GLN A 38 -12.73 -0.09 -10.01
C GLN A 38 -11.80 0.04 -8.80
N ASP A 39 -10.53 -0.25 -9.01
CA ASP A 39 -9.46 -0.35 -8.01
C ASP A 39 -8.22 0.41 -8.53
N PRO A 40 -7.32 0.92 -7.67
CA PRO A 40 -6.02 1.44 -8.09
C PRO A 40 -5.23 0.54 -9.06
N HIS A 41 -5.40 -0.78 -8.97
CA HIS A 41 -4.76 -1.76 -9.86
C HIS A 41 -5.50 -2.03 -11.18
N GLY A 42 -6.72 -1.51 -11.36
CA GLY A 42 -7.52 -1.69 -12.57
C GLY A 42 -8.99 -2.01 -12.29
N ILE A 43 -9.54 -2.96 -13.04
CA ILE A 43 -10.95 -3.36 -12.97
C ILE A 43 -11.06 -4.78 -12.43
N LEU A 44 -11.74 -4.92 -11.30
CA LEU A 44 -11.98 -6.19 -10.62
C LEU A 44 -13.35 -6.73 -11.04
N LEU A 45 -13.37 -7.94 -11.60
CA LEU A 45 -14.57 -8.66 -12.02
C LEU A 45 -14.77 -9.89 -11.12
N THR A 46 -15.90 -9.95 -10.43
CA THR A 46 -16.34 -11.14 -9.70
C THR A 46 -17.57 -11.72 -10.37
N MET A 47 -17.57 -13.01 -10.72
CA MET A 47 -18.72 -13.70 -11.31
C MET A 47 -18.92 -15.06 -10.64
N VAL A 48 -20.11 -15.34 -10.13
CA VAL A 48 -20.48 -16.71 -9.72
C VAL A 48 -21.26 -17.39 -10.84
N VAL A 49 -20.78 -18.57 -11.22
CA VAL A 49 -21.25 -19.32 -12.39
C VAL A 49 -21.56 -20.76 -12.00
N ARG A 50 -22.66 -21.31 -12.51
CA ARG A 50 -23.14 -22.66 -12.20
C ARG A 50 -23.06 -23.56 -13.43
N GLY A 51 -22.43 -24.72 -13.33
CA GLY A 51 -22.20 -25.55 -14.51
C GLY A 51 -21.74 -26.99 -14.26
N PRO A 52 -21.35 -27.71 -15.32
CA PRO A 52 -20.86 -29.09 -15.22
C PRO A 52 -19.43 -29.13 -14.67
N PRO A 53 -19.13 -29.93 -13.62
CA PRO A 53 -17.79 -29.98 -13.01
C PRO A 53 -16.69 -30.40 -13.99
N ARG A 54 -17.03 -31.29 -14.94
CA ARG A 54 -16.11 -31.74 -16.01
C ARG A 54 -15.60 -30.60 -16.90
N LYS A 55 -16.29 -29.44 -16.92
CA LYS A 55 -15.91 -28.28 -17.72
C LYS A 55 -15.11 -27.21 -16.95
N LYS A 56 -14.82 -27.38 -15.64
CA LYS A 56 -13.99 -26.41 -14.86
C LYS A 56 -12.66 -26.10 -15.55
N ARG A 57 -11.93 -27.14 -16.00
CA ARG A 57 -10.63 -26.98 -16.68
C ARG A 57 -10.74 -26.26 -18.03
N ALA A 58 -11.81 -26.50 -18.79
CA ALA A 58 -12.04 -25.83 -20.07
C ALA A 58 -12.41 -24.35 -19.87
N LEU A 59 -13.16 -24.02 -18.82
CA LEU A 59 -13.41 -22.63 -18.44
C LEU A 59 -12.12 -21.93 -17.99
N ALA A 60 -11.31 -22.56 -17.14
CA ALA A 60 -10.02 -22.02 -16.71
C ALA A 60 -9.10 -21.68 -17.90
N ALA A 61 -8.88 -22.64 -18.81
CA ALA A 61 -8.06 -22.42 -20.00
C ALA A 61 -8.62 -21.34 -20.95
N ALA A 62 -9.94 -21.14 -20.97
CA ALA A 62 -10.57 -20.10 -21.78
C ALA A 62 -10.48 -18.70 -21.15
N LEU A 63 -10.36 -18.60 -19.82
CA LEU A 63 -10.09 -17.35 -19.09
C LEU A 63 -8.60 -16.98 -19.19
N ASP A 64 -7.73 -17.98 -19.02
CA ASP A 64 -6.27 -17.87 -19.13
C ASP A 64 -5.82 -17.36 -20.52
N ALA A 65 -6.43 -17.90 -21.58
CA ALA A 65 -6.16 -17.47 -22.95
C ALA A 65 -6.88 -16.16 -23.38
N HIS A 66 -7.50 -15.41 -22.46
CA HIS A 66 -8.26 -14.21 -22.81
C HIS A 66 -7.46 -12.91 -22.61
N GLU A 67 -7.13 -12.25 -23.73
CA GLU A 67 -6.29 -11.04 -23.83
C GLU A 67 -6.59 -9.88 -22.85
N ARG A 68 -7.79 -9.82 -22.26
CA ARG A 68 -8.17 -8.77 -21.28
C ARG A 68 -8.04 -9.19 -19.81
N ILE A 69 -7.75 -10.45 -19.52
CA ILE A 69 -7.54 -10.94 -18.16
C ILE A 69 -6.03 -10.90 -17.87
N ILE A 70 -5.64 -10.07 -16.90
CA ILE A 70 -4.25 -9.96 -16.43
C ILE A 70 -3.92 -11.10 -15.46
N SER A 71 -4.88 -11.43 -14.59
CA SER A 71 -4.78 -12.50 -13.60
C SER A 71 -6.18 -12.90 -13.14
N PHE A 72 -6.38 -14.16 -12.75
CA PHE A 72 -7.67 -14.65 -12.25
C PHE A 72 -7.54 -15.79 -11.24
N GLU A 73 -8.52 -15.89 -10.34
CA GLU A 73 -8.78 -17.07 -9.51
C GLU A 73 -10.09 -17.75 -9.95
N LEU A 74 -10.15 -19.08 -9.81
CA LEU A 74 -11.33 -19.89 -10.14
C LEU A 74 -11.60 -20.95 -9.06
N GLU A 75 -12.35 -20.57 -8.03
CA GLU A 75 -12.59 -21.40 -6.84
C GLU A 75 -14.06 -21.85 -6.70
N PRO A 76 -14.35 -22.97 -6.01
CA PRO A 76 -15.71 -23.34 -5.65
C PRO A 76 -16.34 -22.29 -4.72
N VAL A 77 -17.64 -22.03 -4.88
CA VAL A 77 -18.38 -21.19 -3.92
C VAL A 77 -18.58 -21.99 -2.62
N THR A 78 -18.12 -21.43 -1.50
CA THR A 78 -18.48 -21.87 -0.16
C THR A 78 -19.70 -21.07 0.34
N GLU A 79 -20.78 -21.76 0.71
CA GLU A 79 -22.00 -21.10 1.20
C GLU A 79 -21.72 -20.40 2.55
N GLY A 80 -21.95 -19.08 2.60
CA GLY A 80 -21.80 -18.27 3.81
C GLY A 80 -20.51 -17.44 3.88
N GLU A 81 -19.56 -17.63 2.96
CA GLU A 81 -18.31 -16.85 2.93
C GLU A 81 -18.32 -15.83 1.78
N GLU A 82 -18.26 -14.54 2.11
CA GLU A 82 -17.91 -13.51 1.12
C GLU A 82 -16.39 -13.42 1.02
N ARG A 83 -15.82 -13.98 -0.06
CA ARG A 83 -14.40 -13.85 -0.35
C ARG A 83 -14.08 -12.42 -0.79
N ALA A 84 -13.02 -11.86 -0.20
CA ALA A 84 -12.39 -10.66 -0.77
C ALA A 84 -11.86 -10.97 -2.17
N HIS A 85 -11.78 -9.96 -3.04
CA HIS A 85 -11.14 -10.12 -4.34
C HIS A 85 -9.61 -10.20 -4.14
N PHE A 86 -8.94 -11.18 -4.74
CA PHE A 86 -7.49 -11.40 -4.53
C PHE A 86 -6.64 -10.15 -4.81
N ALA A 87 -6.98 -9.41 -5.88
CA ALA A 87 -6.34 -8.17 -6.29
C ALA A 87 -6.98 -6.88 -5.69
N ALA A 88 -7.93 -6.97 -4.75
CA ALA A 88 -8.52 -5.76 -4.17
C ALA A 88 -7.54 -5.02 -3.25
N SER A 89 -7.36 -3.74 -3.52
CA SER A 89 -6.80 -2.77 -2.61
C SER A 89 -7.62 -2.74 -1.32
N ARG A 90 -6.97 -3.02 -0.19
CA ARG A 90 -7.57 -2.88 1.13
C ARG A 90 -7.31 -1.46 1.60
N ALA A 91 -8.35 -0.75 2.04
CA ALA A 91 -8.17 0.54 2.70
C ALA A 91 -7.12 0.38 3.83
N PRO A 92 -6.20 1.34 4.00
CA PRO A 92 -5.20 1.25 5.06
C PRO A 92 -5.94 1.24 6.40
N SER A 93 -6.08 0.03 6.96
CA SER A 93 -6.39 -0.17 8.36
C SER A 93 -5.43 0.71 9.16
N ALA A 94 -5.92 1.31 10.24
CA ALA A 94 -5.09 2.00 11.22
C ALA A 94 -4.24 0.98 11.99
N TYR A 95 -3.39 0.26 11.27
CA TYR A 95 -2.45 -0.72 11.76
C TYR A 95 -1.37 0.02 12.53
N VAL A 96 -1.65 0.24 13.81
CA VAL A 96 -0.64 0.53 14.80
C VAL A 96 0.12 -0.79 15.00
N PRO A 97 1.38 -0.93 14.52
CA PRO A 97 2.16 -2.12 14.81
C PRO A 97 2.24 -2.28 16.34
N PRO A 98 2.15 -3.52 16.86
CA PRO A 98 2.25 -3.74 18.30
C PRO A 98 3.60 -3.17 18.78
N VAL A 99 3.54 -2.22 19.72
CA VAL A 99 4.73 -1.62 20.30
C VAL A 99 5.51 -2.74 20.98
N LEU A 100 6.62 -3.16 20.37
CA LEU A 100 7.55 -4.10 20.99
C LEU A 100 7.96 -3.48 22.34
N PRO A 101 7.84 -4.23 23.45
CA PRO A 101 8.09 -3.67 24.78
C PRO A 101 9.52 -3.13 24.83
N VAL A 102 9.63 -1.81 24.98
CA VAL A 102 10.91 -1.12 25.10
C VAL A 102 11.66 -1.74 26.27
N ALA A 103 12.83 -2.32 25.98
CA ALA A 103 13.69 -2.87 27.02
C ALA A 103 13.97 -1.77 28.06
N PRO A 104 13.86 -2.06 29.37
CA PRO A 104 14.02 -1.05 30.40
C PRO A 104 15.39 -0.37 30.28
N PRO A 105 15.47 0.95 30.45
CA PRO A 105 16.73 1.68 30.30
C PRO A 105 17.79 1.13 31.27
N ALA A 106 18.99 0.90 30.74
CA ALA A 106 20.13 0.49 31.55
C ALA A 106 20.42 1.56 32.62
N PRO A 107 20.82 1.17 33.85
CA PRO A 107 21.04 2.12 34.93
C PRO A 107 22.16 3.11 34.60
N GLU A 108 21.88 4.38 34.90
CA GLU A 108 22.71 5.54 34.59
C GLU A 108 24.08 5.46 35.27
N ALA A 109 25.15 5.60 34.49
CA ALA A 109 26.52 5.59 35.01
C ALA A 109 26.82 6.88 35.77
N ALA A 110 27.44 6.76 36.95
CA ALA A 110 27.71 7.88 37.85
C ALA A 110 28.59 8.97 37.20
N PRO A 111 28.35 10.26 37.51
CA PRO A 111 29.05 11.37 36.86
C PRO A 111 30.53 11.46 37.28
N PRO A 112 31.44 11.83 36.36
CA PRO A 112 32.86 12.00 36.67
C PRO A 112 33.12 13.26 37.49
N THR A 113 33.93 13.13 38.55
CA THR A 113 34.41 14.24 39.39
C THR A 113 35.28 15.23 38.61
N ALA A 114 35.01 16.52 38.79
CA ALA A 114 35.73 17.62 38.13
C ALA A 114 37.15 17.84 38.69
N PRO A 115 38.14 18.22 37.86
CA PRO A 115 39.46 18.67 38.31
C PRO A 115 39.46 20.16 38.69
N THR A 116 40.10 20.48 39.83
CA THR A 116 40.25 21.82 40.37
C THR A 116 41.20 22.69 39.53
N ARG A 117 40.90 23.98 39.36
CA ARG A 117 41.75 24.97 38.68
C ARG A 117 42.12 26.13 39.63
N PRO A 118 43.40 26.54 39.73
CA PRO A 118 43.77 27.73 40.49
C PRO A 118 43.67 29.04 39.68
N ALA A 119 43.50 30.13 40.42
CA ALA A 119 43.39 31.54 39.99
C ALA A 119 44.78 32.15 39.64
N ALA A 120 44.99 33.39 39.17
CA ALA A 120 44.15 34.51 38.69
C ALA A 120 45.07 35.53 37.96
N ALA A 121 44.51 36.44 37.13
CA ALA A 121 45.09 37.77 36.83
C ALA A 121 44.11 38.71 36.07
N THR A 122 43.42 39.55 36.85
CA THR A 122 43.15 41.01 36.67
C THR A 122 43.29 41.73 35.31
N ALA A 123 42.25 42.50 34.97
CA ALA A 123 42.26 43.71 34.13
C ALA A 123 41.27 44.77 34.71
N PRO A 124 41.45 46.10 34.54
CA PRO A 124 40.70 47.11 35.30
C PRO A 124 39.56 47.87 34.57
N ALA A 125 38.44 48.02 35.30
CA ALA A 125 37.52 49.18 35.46
C ALA A 125 36.91 50.00 34.28
N VAL A 126 35.58 49.78 34.08
CA VAL A 126 34.38 50.69 34.08
C VAL A 126 34.53 52.22 34.33
N PRO A 127 33.53 53.11 34.00
CA PRO A 127 32.05 53.05 34.22
C PRO A 127 31.17 53.23 32.94
N ALA A 128 29.89 52.84 32.83
CA ALA A 128 28.71 52.69 33.72
C ALA A 128 27.79 53.92 33.84
N PHE A 129 26.46 53.72 33.65
CA PHE A 129 25.35 54.43 34.30
C PHE A 129 24.01 53.64 34.14
N ASP A 130 23.44 53.26 35.29
CA ASP A 130 22.03 53.12 35.72
C ASP A 130 20.99 52.32 34.88
N GLU A 131 20.30 51.26 35.35
CA GLU A 131 19.56 50.99 36.63
C GLU A 131 18.30 51.90 36.78
N VAL A 132 17.09 51.49 37.20
CA VAL A 132 16.65 50.44 38.16
C VAL A 132 15.27 49.78 37.81
N ALA A 133 15.19 48.50 38.20
CA ALA A 133 14.11 47.54 38.50
C ALA A 133 12.83 48.03 39.31
N PRO A 134 11.88 47.18 39.81
CA PRO A 134 11.21 45.96 39.27
C PRO A 134 9.71 45.68 39.71
N VAL A 135 9.17 44.51 39.31
CA VAL A 135 8.15 43.64 40.00
C VAL A 135 6.67 44.07 40.08
N ARG A 136 5.75 43.17 39.63
CA ARG A 136 4.66 42.57 40.46
C ARG A 136 3.93 41.38 39.82
N LEU A 137 3.80 40.30 40.60
CA LEU A 137 2.91 39.15 40.38
C LEU A 137 1.50 39.47 40.88
N VAL A 138 0.44 39.20 40.10
CA VAL A 138 -0.91 38.94 40.61
C VAL A 138 -1.69 37.96 39.71
N THR A 139 -2.05 36.82 40.28
CA THR A 139 -3.32 36.09 40.04
C THR A 139 -3.95 35.89 41.43
N PRO A 140 -5.20 35.40 41.60
CA PRO A 140 -6.26 35.07 40.63
C PRO A 140 -7.61 35.78 40.92
N THR A 141 -8.61 35.62 40.04
CA THR A 141 -10.04 35.74 40.41
C THR A 141 -10.87 34.71 39.66
N ALA A 142 -11.84 34.09 40.32
CA ALA A 142 -12.73 33.06 39.78
C ALA A 142 -14.22 33.39 40.09
N ALA A 143 -15.13 32.66 39.41
CA ALA A 143 -16.58 32.57 39.68
C ALA A 143 -17.41 33.85 39.30
N PRO A 144 -18.75 33.75 39.06
CA PRO A 144 -19.65 32.67 39.48
C PRO A 144 -20.69 32.12 38.48
N ALA A 145 -21.22 30.95 38.84
CA ALA A 145 -22.57 30.41 38.57
C ALA A 145 -23.26 30.15 39.96
N PRO A 146 -24.51 29.62 40.09
CA PRO A 146 -25.57 29.35 39.11
C PRO A 146 -26.78 30.33 39.23
N PRO A 147 -27.96 30.13 39.92
CA PRO A 147 -28.47 29.05 40.79
C PRO A 147 -29.65 28.22 40.14
N PRO A 148 -30.88 27.99 40.68
CA PRO A 148 -31.29 26.60 40.91
C PRO A 148 -32.68 26.14 40.43
N ALA A 149 -32.93 24.83 40.59
CA ALA A 149 -34.22 24.17 40.38
C ALA A 149 -35.27 24.47 41.48
N VAL A 150 -36.55 24.16 41.20
CA VAL A 150 -37.68 24.22 42.16
C VAL A 150 -38.34 22.84 42.28
N ALA A 151 -38.78 22.49 43.49
CA ALA A 151 -39.14 21.12 43.88
C ALA A 151 -40.65 20.85 44.04
N ALA A 152 -41.01 19.58 43.81
CA ALA A 152 -41.98 18.70 44.51
C ALA A 152 -43.40 19.19 44.91
N ARG A 153 -44.38 18.28 44.71
CA ARG A 153 -45.61 18.12 45.52
C ARG A 153 -45.94 16.61 45.73
N PRO A 154 -46.75 16.24 46.75
CA PRO A 154 -46.65 14.94 47.42
C PRO A 154 -47.67 13.86 46.97
N THR A 155 -47.50 12.66 47.54
CA THR A 155 -48.26 11.39 47.37
C THR A 155 -49.69 11.42 47.92
N PRO A 156 -50.52 10.44 47.51
CA PRO A 156 -50.96 9.40 48.46
C PRO A 156 -50.77 7.95 47.95
N GLU A 157 -50.92 6.98 48.85
CA GLU A 157 -50.74 5.53 48.67
C GLU A 157 -52.04 4.81 48.21
N PRO A 158 -52.13 3.46 48.20
CA PRO A 158 -51.65 2.59 47.12
C PRO A 158 -52.78 1.71 46.54
N ASP A 159 -52.51 0.96 45.47
CA ASP A 159 -53.28 -0.25 45.19
C ASP A 159 -52.41 -1.38 44.63
N LEU A 160 -52.73 -2.62 45.02
CA LEU A 160 -51.87 -3.79 44.83
C LEU A 160 -52.33 -4.64 43.65
N GLU A 161 -51.76 -4.42 42.46
CA GLU A 161 -51.91 -5.37 41.35
C GLU A 161 -50.58 -5.99 40.90
N PHE A 162 -50.57 -7.32 40.90
CA PHE A 162 -49.47 -8.19 40.50
C PHE A 162 -49.35 -8.15 38.95
N ILE A 163 -48.49 -7.27 38.43
CA ILE A 163 -48.18 -7.22 36.99
C ILE A 163 -46.75 -7.69 36.76
N LEU A 164 -46.60 -8.68 35.88
CA LEU A 164 -45.33 -9.27 35.47
C LEU A 164 -44.37 -8.19 34.94
N PRO A 165 -43.06 -8.26 35.24
CA PRO A 165 -42.11 -7.30 34.71
C PRO A 165 -42.06 -7.37 33.17
N PRO A 166 -42.13 -6.25 32.45
CA PRO A 166 -42.00 -6.23 31.00
C PRO A 166 -40.59 -6.67 30.58
N PRO A 167 -40.42 -7.24 29.37
CA PRO A 167 -39.11 -7.64 28.87
C PRO A 167 -38.17 -6.43 28.80
N ALA A 168 -36.93 -6.63 29.24
CA ALA A 168 -35.92 -5.56 29.23
C ALA A 168 -35.67 -5.06 27.78
N PRO A 169 -35.53 -3.74 27.57
CA PRO A 169 -35.19 -3.21 26.25
C PRO A 169 -33.81 -3.72 25.84
N ALA A 170 -33.70 -4.25 24.62
CA ALA A 170 -32.42 -4.64 24.05
C ALA A 170 -31.48 -3.42 23.95
N PRO A 171 -30.17 -3.58 24.21
CA PRO A 171 -29.23 -2.48 24.08
C PRO A 171 -29.21 -1.97 22.63
N VAL A 172 -29.52 -0.69 22.44
CA VAL A 172 -29.42 -0.04 21.14
C VAL A 172 -27.95 -0.03 20.73
N ALA A 173 -27.60 -0.78 19.70
CA ALA A 173 -26.26 -0.75 19.13
C ALA A 173 -25.92 0.70 18.71
N PRO A 174 -24.71 1.20 19.01
CA PRO A 174 -24.32 2.54 18.58
C PRO A 174 -24.38 2.60 17.05
N ALA A 175 -25.04 3.64 16.53
CA ALA A 175 -25.09 3.86 15.09
C ALA A 175 -23.66 3.93 14.53
N PRO A 176 -23.38 3.31 13.36
CA PRO A 176 -22.05 3.36 12.79
C PRO A 176 -21.64 4.81 12.60
N ALA A 177 -20.48 5.16 13.16
CA ALA A 177 -19.90 6.49 12.96
C ALA A 177 -19.69 6.68 11.46
N VAL A 178 -20.40 7.64 10.87
CA VAL A 178 -20.16 8.05 9.49
C VAL A 178 -18.80 8.72 9.47
N VAL A 179 -17.77 7.94 9.18
CA VAL A 179 -16.45 8.46 8.85
C VAL A 179 -16.65 9.32 7.61
N ALA A 180 -16.46 10.63 7.76
CA ALA A 180 -16.47 11.52 6.62
C ALA A 180 -15.31 11.13 5.72
N GLU A 181 -15.61 10.46 4.60
CA GLU A 181 -14.63 10.21 3.55
C GLU A 181 -14.05 11.57 3.15
N ALA A 182 -12.74 11.73 3.35
CA ALA A 182 -12.05 12.90 2.83
C ALA A 182 -12.27 12.90 1.31
N PRO A 183 -12.65 14.05 0.69
CA PRO A 183 -12.96 14.08 -0.72
C PRO A 183 -11.77 13.55 -1.52
N PHE A 184 -12.02 12.59 -2.40
CA PHE A 184 -11.00 12.01 -3.26
C PHE A 184 -10.40 13.12 -4.15
N VAL A 185 -9.22 13.60 -3.78
CA VAL A 185 -8.44 14.53 -4.61
C VAL A 185 -7.68 13.68 -5.60
N GLU A 186 -8.18 13.63 -6.83
CA GLU A 186 -7.44 13.04 -7.95
C GLU A 186 -6.18 13.88 -8.20
N LEU A 187 -5.03 13.37 -7.72
CA LEU A 187 -3.74 14.01 -7.91
C LEU A 187 -3.36 13.90 -9.40
N VAL A 188 -3.43 15.01 -10.12
CA VAL A 188 -2.97 15.09 -11.52
C VAL A 188 -1.50 14.67 -11.58
N PRO A 189 -1.14 13.59 -12.30
CA PRO A 189 0.22 13.11 -12.37
C PRO A 189 1.18 14.21 -12.86
N LEU A 190 2.24 14.45 -12.12
CA LEU A 190 3.29 15.39 -12.47
C LEU A 190 4.38 14.69 -13.30
N GLU A 191 5.14 15.48 -14.06
CA GLU A 191 6.32 14.97 -14.74
C GLU A 191 7.37 14.43 -13.74
N PRO A 192 8.13 13.38 -14.11
CA PRO A 192 9.16 12.81 -13.24
C PRO A 192 10.29 13.81 -12.94
N ASP A 193 10.77 13.84 -11.69
CA ASP A 193 11.90 14.70 -11.31
C ASP A 193 13.22 14.17 -11.89
N GLN A 194 13.54 14.63 -13.10
CA GLN A 194 14.76 14.26 -13.81
C GLN A 194 16.03 14.63 -13.03
N ALA A 195 16.03 15.75 -12.29
CA ALA A 195 17.20 16.20 -11.56
C ALA A 195 17.47 15.36 -10.31
N ALA A 196 16.43 14.80 -9.68
CA ALA A 196 16.57 13.83 -8.60
C ALA A 196 16.99 12.44 -9.15
N ILE A 197 16.46 12.04 -10.30
CA ILE A 197 16.88 10.82 -11.01
C ILE A 197 18.36 10.87 -11.40
N ASP A 198 18.83 11.97 -12.00
CA ASP A 198 20.24 12.08 -12.44
C ASP A 198 21.22 12.00 -11.26
N LYS A 199 20.86 12.54 -10.10
CA LYS A 199 21.64 12.40 -8.85
C LYS A 199 21.73 10.95 -8.35
N LEU A 200 20.66 10.17 -8.49
CA LEU A 200 20.67 8.73 -8.20
C LEU A 200 21.58 7.99 -9.19
N LEU A 201 21.41 8.24 -10.49
CA LEU A 201 22.12 7.54 -11.56
C LEU A 201 23.63 7.77 -11.51
N ALA A 202 24.07 8.98 -11.15
CA ALA A 202 25.48 9.33 -10.94
C ALA A 202 26.22 8.47 -9.90
N LYS A 203 25.49 7.67 -9.10
CA LYS A 203 26.03 6.83 -8.03
C LYS A 203 25.89 5.32 -8.27
N LEU A 204 25.17 4.88 -9.33
CA LEU A 204 24.98 3.45 -9.60
C LEU A 204 26.30 2.70 -9.73
N ALA A 205 27.31 3.30 -10.37
CA ALA A 205 28.61 2.67 -10.59
C ALA A 205 29.39 2.31 -9.31
N THR A 206 29.11 2.97 -8.19
CA THR A 206 29.79 2.72 -6.90
C THR A 206 28.92 1.97 -5.89
N GLU A 207 27.60 1.97 -6.08
CA GLU A 207 26.66 1.51 -5.05
C GLU A 207 25.62 0.50 -5.53
N TYR A 208 25.55 0.17 -6.83
CA TYR A 208 24.78 -1.00 -7.27
C TYR A 208 25.40 -2.29 -6.71
N PRO A 209 24.61 -3.22 -6.13
CA PRO A 209 23.14 -3.26 -6.07
C PRO A 209 22.49 -2.63 -4.82
N GLN A 210 23.26 -2.07 -3.88
CA GLN A 210 22.83 -1.50 -2.60
C GLN A 210 22.10 -0.13 -2.72
N ILE A 211 21.27 0.05 -3.75
CA ILE A 211 20.64 1.32 -4.11
C ILE A 211 19.29 1.59 -3.41
N MET A 212 18.70 0.59 -2.75
CA MET A 212 17.38 0.68 -2.10
C MET A 212 17.23 1.86 -1.12
N PRO A 213 18.20 2.16 -0.22
CA PRO A 213 18.09 3.30 0.70
C PRO A 213 17.97 4.65 -0.03
N ARG A 214 18.57 4.78 -1.22
CA ARG A 214 18.47 5.99 -2.05
C ARG A 214 17.17 6.10 -2.81
N LEU A 215 16.59 4.98 -3.23
CA LEU A 215 15.27 4.97 -3.85
C LEU A 215 14.18 5.34 -2.82
N GLN A 216 14.29 4.86 -1.59
CA GLN A 216 13.45 5.32 -0.47
C GLN A 216 13.67 6.80 -0.12
N GLN A 217 14.88 7.34 -0.29
CA GLN A 217 15.12 8.77 -0.12
C GLN A 217 14.52 9.59 -1.26
N LEU A 218 14.64 9.11 -2.51
CA LEU A 218 14.06 9.74 -3.70
C LEU A 218 12.54 9.82 -3.59
N ASP A 219 11.88 8.72 -3.24
CA ASP A 219 10.42 8.60 -3.10
C ASP A 219 9.84 9.60 -2.09
N ARG A 220 10.51 9.78 -0.94
CA ARG A 220 10.11 10.77 0.08
C ARG A 220 10.46 12.21 -0.28
N ALA A 221 11.44 12.43 -1.15
CA ALA A 221 11.94 13.77 -1.50
C ALA A 221 11.17 14.44 -2.64
N VAL A 222 10.54 13.66 -3.53
CA VAL A 222 9.73 14.19 -4.64
C VAL A 222 8.28 14.47 -4.21
N ALA A 223 7.62 15.36 -4.95
CA ALA A 223 6.21 15.65 -4.76
C ALA A 223 5.36 14.38 -4.94
N GLU A 224 4.28 14.25 -4.16
CA GLU A 224 3.41 13.06 -4.12
C GLU A 224 2.93 12.63 -5.52
N ALA A 225 2.37 13.56 -6.29
CA ALA A 225 1.93 13.35 -7.67
C ALA A 225 3.07 13.07 -8.68
N ALA A 226 4.33 13.21 -8.28
CA ALA A 226 5.51 12.88 -9.08
C ALA A 226 6.19 11.56 -8.66
N ARG A 227 5.79 10.93 -7.54
CA ARG A 227 6.48 9.74 -6.98
C ARG A 227 6.53 8.58 -7.96
N GLU A 228 5.37 8.09 -8.36
CA GLU A 228 5.25 6.95 -9.27
C GLU A 228 5.93 7.18 -10.63
N PRO A 229 5.70 8.29 -11.37
CA PRO A 229 6.42 8.52 -12.63
C PRO A 229 7.93 8.69 -12.44
N THR A 230 8.39 9.30 -11.33
CA THR A 230 9.83 9.41 -11.01
C THR A 230 10.43 8.03 -10.76
N LEU A 231 9.79 7.20 -9.94
CA LEU A 231 10.24 5.84 -9.64
C LEU A 231 10.23 4.94 -10.88
N ALA A 232 9.21 5.03 -11.74
CA ALA A 232 9.15 4.30 -13.01
C ALA A 232 10.32 4.66 -13.93
N LEU A 233 10.61 5.96 -14.10
CA LEU A 233 11.73 6.43 -14.93
C LEU A 233 13.11 6.11 -14.30
N ALA A 234 13.23 6.20 -12.97
CA ALA A 234 14.42 5.76 -12.24
C ALA A 234 14.67 4.26 -12.45
N GLY A 235 13.62 3.44 -12.42
CA GLY A 235 13.64 2.03 -12.77
C GLY A 235 14.20 1.83 -14.17
N ARG A 236 13.53 2.40 -15.20
CA ARG A 236 13.95 2.29 -16.61
C ARG A 236 15.42 2.65 -16.83
N ARG A 237 15.86 3.78 -16.29
CA ARG A 237 17.26 4.21 -16.45
C ARG A 237 18.25 3.31 -15.69
N THR A 238 17.88 2.77 -14.53
CA THR A 238 18.72 1.82 -13.78
C THR A 238 18.83 0.48 -14.50
N GLY A 239 17.71 -0.07 -15.00
CA GLY A 239 17.69 -1.31 -15.77
C GLY A 239 18.49 -1.19 -17.07
N ALA A 240 18.30 -0.10 -17.82
CA ALA A 240 19.04 0.17 -19.05
C ALA A 240 20.55 0.37 -18.82
N TRP A 241 20.93 0.97 -17.68
CA TRP A 241 22.33 1.09 -17.26
C TRP A 241 22.96 -0.28 -16.96
N LEU A 242 22.23 -1.17 -16.28
CA LEU A 242 22.70 -2.53 -16.01
C LEU A 242 22.82 -3.35 -17.31
N ALA A 243 21.84 -3.26 -18.21
CA ALA A 243 21.85 -3.96 -19.49
C ALA A 243 23.07 -3.64 -20.36
N GLN A 244 23.60 -2.43 -20.28
CA GLN A 244 24.82 -1.99 -20.99
C GLN A 244 26.11 -2.60 -20.41
N ARG A 245 26.12 -2.96 -19.12
CA ARG A 245 27.30 -3.52 -18.42
C ARG A 245 27.41 -5.02 -18.58
N GLU A 246 26.28 -5.68 -18.75
CA GLU A 246 26.17 -7.13 -18.97
C GLU A 246 25.58 -7.38 -20.36
N PRO A 247 26.34 -7.12 -21.45
CA PRO A 247 25.87 -7.42 -22.80
C PRO A 247 25.71 -8.93 -22.96
N THR A 248 24.50 -9.36 -23.33
CA THR A 248 24.18 -10.78 -23.54
C THR A 248 25.00 -11.31 -24.73
N ALA A 249 25.71 -12.43 -24.54
CA ALA A 249 26.46 -13.09 -25.62
C ALA A 249 25.56 -13.89 -26.60
N GLY A 250 24.26 -13.99 -26.30
CA GLY A 250 23.26 -14.66 -27.12
C GLY A 250 22.47 -13.69 -28.01
N GLY A 251 21.71 -14.25 -28.95
CA GLY A 251 20.72 -13.52 -29.74
C GLY A 251 19.54 -13.03 -28.89
N ARG A 252 18.50 -12.56 -29.57
CA ARG A 252 17.26 -12.14 -28.92
C ARG A 252 16.58 -13.31 -28.21
N LEU A 253 15.92 -13.00 -27.11
CA LEU A 253 15.20 -13.94 -26.26
C LEU A 253 13.70 -13.70 -26.38
N ASP A 254 12.91 -14.76 -26.21
CA ASP A 254 11.49 -14.60 -25.87
C ASP A 254 11.33 -14.02 -24.44
N LEU A 255 10.10 -13.65 -24.08
CA LEU A 255 9.84 -12.96 -22.83
C LEU A 255 10.14 -13.82 -21.60
N GLU A 256 9.65 -15.06 -21.58
CA GLU A 256 9.88 -16.03 -20.49
C GLU A 256 11.38 -16.24 -20.25
N GLN A 257 12.16 -16.48 -21.32
CA GLN A 257 13.61 -16.61 -21.24
C GLN A 257 14.30 -15.32 -20.79
N ALA A 258 13.87 -14.15 -21.26
CA ALA A 258 14.43 -12.86 -20.85
C ALA A 258 14.19 -12.59 -19.34
N ILE A 259 12.99 -12.90 -18.83
CA ILE A 259 12.66 -12.81 -17.41
C ILE A 259 13.50 -13.81 -16.61
N ALA A 260 13.51 -15.08 -16.97
CA ALA A 260 14.20 -16.13 -16.21
C ALA A 260 15.74 -15.96 -16.20
N GLN A 261 16.34 -15.58 -17.33
CA GLN A 261 17.80 -15.48 -17.49
C GLN A 261 18.38 -14.12 -17.05
N ARG A 262 17.59 -13.03 -17.10
CA ARG A 262 18.07 -11.68 -16.76
C ARG A 262 17.21 -10.96 -15.73
N GLY A 263 15.89 -10.93 -15.92
CA GLY A 263 14.96 -10.20 -15.06
C GLY A 263 15.03 -10.63 -13.60
N VAL A 264 14.79 -11.91 -13.33
CA VAL A 264 14.77 -12.48 -11.98
C VAL A 264 16.15 -12.42 -11.30
N PRO A 265 17.28 -12.81 -11.94
CA PRO A 265 18.61 -12.64 -11.33
C PRO A 265 18.93 -11.19 -10.95
N ALA A 266 18.60 -10.23 -11.81
CA ALA A 266 18.87 -8.81 -11.55
C ALA A 266 17.95 -8.23 -10.46
N LEU A 267 16.69 -8.65 -10.40
CA LEU A 267 15.78 -8.29 -9.31
C LEU A 267 16.23 -8.91 -7.97
N ARG A 268 16.72 -10.15 -7.95
CA ARG A 268 17.24 -10.82 -6.74
C ARG A 268 18.47 -10.14 -6.14
N ALA A 269 19.19 -9.33 -6.91
CA ALA A 269 20.25 -8.47 -6.38
C ALA A 269 19.70 -7.28 -5.57
N LEU A 270 18.45 -6.90 -5.79
CA LEU A 270 17.79 -5.70 -5.25
C LEU A 270 16.75 -6.00 -4.16
N VAL A 271 15.95 -7.06 -4.34
CA VAL A 271 14.81 -7.44 -3.49
C VAL A 271 14.62 -8.95 -3.47
N GLU A 272 13.92 -9.46 -2.46
CA GLU A 272 13.47 -10.84 -2.42
C GLU A 272 12.34 -11.05 -3.45
N VAL A 273 12.57 -11.93 -4.44
CA VAL A 273 11.61 -12.19 -5.51
C VAL A 273 11.52 -13.69 -5.87
N GLU A 274 10.27 -14.14 -5.91
CA GLU A 274 9.84 -15.43 -6.41
C GLU A 274 9.16 -15.26 -7.78
N GLN A 275 9.22 -16.28 -8.62
CA GLN A 275 8.55 -16.33 -9.92
C GLN A 275 7.58 -17.50 -9.92
N ASP A 276 6.33 -17.25 -10.27
CA ASP A 276 5.31 -18.26 -10.51
C ASP A 276 4.71 -18.02 -11.91
N GLY A 277 5.12 -18.84 -12.88
CA GLY A 277 4.82 -18.62 -14.30
C GLY A 277 5.23 -17.23 -14.80
N SER A 278 4.24 -16.46 -15.27
CA SER A 278 4.35 -15.08 -15.74
C SER A 278 4.20 -14.03 -14.62
N GLN A 279 4.10 -14.43 -13.36
CA GLN A 279 3.99 -13.53 -12.21
C GLN A 279 5.28 -13.48 -11.39
N LEU A 280 5.64 -12.27 -10.94
CA LEU A 280 6.77 -12.01 -10.05
C LEU A 280 6.25 -11.51 -8.70
N HIS A 281 6.55 -12.26 -7.65
CA HIS A 281 6.15 -11.99 -6.28
C HIS A 281 7.32 -11.34 -5.54
N ILE A 282 7.23 -10.04 -5.31
CA ILE A 282 8.25 -9.26 -4.58
C ILE A 282 7.87 -9.25 -3.11
N ARG A 283 8.57 -10.07 -2.32
CA ARG A 283 8.40 -10.14 -0.87
C ARG A 283 8.96 -8.90 -0.20
N HIS A 284 8.23 -8.38 0.79
CA HIS A 284 8.67 -7.28 1.67
C HIS A 284 9.28 -6.04 0.97
N SER A 285 8.91 -5.75 -0.30
CA SER A 285 9.38 -4.62 -1.11
C SER A 285 9.68 -3.35 -0.29
N PRO A 286 10.93 -2.85 -0.24
CA PRO A 286 11.31 -1.69 0.56
C PRO A 286 10.65 -0.37 0.13
N LEU A 287 10.10 -0.31 -1.09
CA LEU A 287 9.43 0.87 -1.66
C LEU A 287 7.92 0.88 -1.42
N CYS A 288 7.35 -0.19 -0.87
CA CYS A 288 5.91 -0.37 -0.70
C CYS A 288 5.54 -0.54 0.79
N GLY A 289 6.16 0.30 1.64
CA GLY A 289 6.02 0.28 3.10
C GLY A 289 5.23 1.45 3.70
N GLU A 290 5.04 2.54 2.94
CA GLU A 290 4.15 3.65 3.29
C GLU A 290 2.89 3.56 2.40
N PRO A 291 1.67 3.75 2.93
CA PRO A 291 0.44 3.65 2.14
C PRO A 291 0.23 4.87 1.24
N GLY A 292 -0.51 4.69 0.14
CA GLY A 292 -0.98 5.78 -0.73
C GLY A 292 -0.48 5.71 -2.17
N HIS A 293 0.71 5.16 -2.42
CA HIS A 293 1.28 5.01 -3.77
C HIS A 293 2.07 3.68 -3.92
N SER A 294 2.16 3.18 -5.14
CA SER A 294 2.89 1.96 -5.47
C SER A 294 4.34 2.26 -5.86
N GLY A 295 5.25 2.32 -4.88
CA GLY A 295 6.69 2.41 -5.14
C GLY A 295 7.25 1.23 -5.95
N CYS A 296 6.47 0.15 -6.07
CA CYS A 296 6.82 -1.08 -6.78
C CYS A 296 6.83 -0.89 -8.32
N ILE A 297 6.28 0.23 -8.83
CA ILE A 297 6.43 0.67 -10.22
C ILE A 297 7.89 0.87 -10.65
N PHE A 298 8.81 1.09 -9.69
CA PHE A 298 10.25 1.06 -9.95
C PHE A 298 10.71 -0.28 -10.55
N PHE A 299 10.17 -1.41 -10.09
CA PHE A 299 10.58 -2.73 -10.56
C PHE A 299 10.04 -3.04 -11.96
N SER A 300 8.82 -2.58 -12.28
CA SER A 300 8.30 -2.61 -13.66
C SER A 300 9.24 -1.84 -14.60
N GLY A 301 9.53 -0.57 -14.27
CA GLY A 301 10.48 0.23 -15.04
C GLY A 301 11.87 -0.41 -15.14
N PHE A 302 12.38 -1.00 -14.06
CA PHE A 302 13.66 -1.69 -14.05
C PHE A 302 13.70 -2.86 -15.04
N LEU A 303 12.64 -3.67 -15.10
CA LEU A 303 12.52 -4.76 -16.06
C LEU A 303 12.37 -4.24 -17.50
N GLU A 304 11.55 -3.21 -17.74
CA GLU A 304 11.46 -2.53 -19.05
C GLU A 304 12.84 -2.11 -19.56
N GLY A 305 13.61 -1.40 -18.74
CA GLY A 305 14.95 -0.93 -19.10
C GLY A 305 15.97 -2.05 -19.29
N LEU A 306 15.91 -3.09 -18.45
CA LEU A 306 16.86 -4.21 -18.47
C LEU A 306 16.64 -5.15 -19.67
N LEU A 307 15.38 -5.41 -20.01
CA LEU A 307 15.00 -6.41 -21.01
C LEU A 307 14.83 -5.83 -22.42
N ALA A 308 14.58 -4.52 -22.57
CA ALA A 308 14.44 -3.88 -23.88
C ALA A 308 15.54 -4.20 -24.92
N PRO A 309 16.83 -4.35 -24.56
CA PRO A 309 17.87 -4.71 -25.54
C PRO A 309 17.84 -6.18 -26.03
N VAL A 310 17.19 -7.08 -25.29
CA VAL A 310 17.17 -8.53 -25.59
C VAL A 310 15.83 -9.04 -26.14
N LEU A 311 14.73 -8.32 -25.90
CA LEU A 311 13.39 -8.71 -26.35
C LEU A 311 13.20 -8.55 -27.87
N ASP A 312 12.42 -9.45 -28.46
CA ASP A 312 12.30 -9.58 -29.92
C ASP A 312 11.27 -8.62 -30.54
N ARG A 313 11.52 -7.30 -30.40
CA ARG A 313 10.64 -6.19 -30.83
C ARG A 313 9.24 -6.14 -30.20
N ARG A 314 8.90 -7.02 -29.27
CA ARG A 314 7.70 -6.84 -28.43
C ARG A 314 7.92 -5.70 -27.44
N GLU A 315 6.87 -4.91 -27.21
CA GLU A 315 6.79 -3.98 -26.10
C GLU A 315 6.50 -4.77 -24.83
N LEU A 316 7.31 -4.58 -23.79
CA LEU A 316 7.12 -5.27 -22.51
C LEU A 316 5.97 -4.63 -21.74
N SER A 317 4.89 -5.38 -21.53
CA SER A 317 3.78 -4.97 -20.66
C SER A 317 3.95 -5.58 -19.27
N ILE A 318 3.86 -4.77 -18.23
CA ILE A 318 3.96 -5.20 -16.83
C ILE A 318 2.83 -4.56 -16.04
N PHE A 319 2.02 -5.37 -15.39
CA PHE A 319 0.87 -4.93 -14.62
C PHE A 319 1.07 -5.23 -13.14
N ALA A 320 0.86 -4.24 -12.27
CA ALA A 320 0.81 -4.47 -10.83
C ALA A 320 -0.54 -5.10 -10.47
N VAL A 321 -0.53 -6.39 -10.12
CA VAL A 321 -1.73 -7.16 -9.76
C VAL A 321 -2.22 -6.78 -8.36
N CYS A 322 -1.30 -6.66 -7.42
CA CYS A 322 -1.57 -6.15 -6.07
C CYS A 322 -0.28 -5.59 -5.45
N CYS A 323 -0.41 -4.73 -4.44
CA CYS A 323 0.73 -4.08 -3.80
C CYS A 323 0.52 -3.89 -2.28
N ARG A 324 1.59 -4.08 -1.51
CA ARG A 324 1.59 -3.90 -0.05
C ARG A 324 1.25 -2.48 0.42
N SER A 325 1.54 -1.45 -0.39
CA SER A 325 1.08 -0.07 -0.13
C SER A 325 -0.44 0.07 -0.10
N TYR A 326 -1.16 -0.87 -0.74
CA TYR A 326 -2.62 -0.98 -0.77
C TYR A 326 -3.11 -2.21 0.02
N GLY A 327 -2.32 -2.68 1.01
CA GLY A 327 -2.76 -3.68 1.99
C GLY A 327 -2.75 -5.15 1.55
N ALA A 328 -2.14 -5.48 0.41
CA ALA A 328 -1.76 -6.85 0.08
C ALA A 328 -0.55 -7.32 0.93
N ASP A 329 -0.35 -8.62 1.07
CA ASP A 329 0.74 -9.18 1.89
C ASP A 329 2.09 -9.10 1.16
N ASP A 330 2.10 -9.47 -0.13
CA ASP A 330 3.21 -9.34 -1.07
C ASP A 330 2.86 -8.36 -2.21
N CYS A 331 3.85 -7.93 -3.00
CA CYS A 331 3.61 -7.14 -4.22
C CYS A 331 3.77 -8.03 -5.45
N VAL A 332 2.74 -8.12 -6.30
CA VAL A 332 2.72 -9.03 -7.46
C VAL A 332 2.71 -8.25 -8.76
N LEU A 333 3.63 -8.58 -9.67
CA LEU A 333 3.70 -8.05 -11.03
C LEU A 333 3.39 -9.17 -12.02
N ALA A 334 2.43 -8.98 -12.92
CA ALA A 334 2.14 -9.88 -14.03
C ALA A 334 2.83 -9.37 -15.32
N LEU A 335 3.42 -10.30 -16.07
CA LEU A 335 4.14 -10.05 -17.32
C LEU A 335 3.53 -10.91 -18.44
N PRO A 336 2.39 -10.50 -19.04
CA PRO A 336 1.79 -11.20 -20.17
C PRO A 336 2.68 -11.12 -21.43
N ASP A 337 2.59 -12.16 -22.28
CA ASP A 337 3.36 -12.35 -23.51
C ASP A 337 2.92 -11.47 -24.70
#